data_AF-A0A6A5VFE3-F1
#
_entry.id   AF-A0A6A5VFE3-F1
#
_cell.length_a   1.000
_cell.length_b   1.000
_cell.length_c   1.000
_cell.angle_alpha   90.00
_cell.angle_beta   90.00
_cell.angle_gamma   90.00
#
_symmetry.space_group_name_H-M   'P 1'
#
loop_
_entity.id
_entity.type
_entity.pdbx_description
1 polymer ?
#
loop_
_entity_poly.entity_id
_entity_poly.type
_entity_poly.pdbx_seq_one_letter_code
_entity_poly.pdbx_strand_id
1 'polypeptide(L)'
;MATLIRTLPASWYCSSSLYQLERRAVFLKSWYLLGPLTRFHTVGEKVEYEMAQVSLSVRRMSKDRNDVNVFNETTGKEVRRHITETGLLFSTISDEAPSFEEFFPDLKPLINKVDFTKLPHRRSIKYEGHFNWKTMVDGYQVCLHCQFTHPSFSVYYPPAFYAVYNHQNFCQHVADPNKADDGLFLYLFPNCTLNVYRGGMSSFRV
;
A
#
# COMPACT_ATOMS: atom_id res chain seq x y z
N MET A 1 9.76 11.85 34.05
CA MET A 1 10.22 12.46 32.78
C MET A 1 9.44 11.81 31.66
N ALA A 2 8.83 12.60 30.76
CA ALA A 2 8.19 12.03 29.57
C ALA A 2 9.28 11.45 28.66
N THR A 3 9.17 10.16 28.34
CA THR A 3 10.09 9.50 27.42
C THR A 3 9.91 10.12 26.03
N LEU A 4 10.95 10.77 25.51
CA LEU A 4 10.93 11.29 24.14
C LEU A 4 10.78 10.11 23.18
N ILE A 5 9.76 10.16 22.33
CA ILE A 5 9.58 9.19 21.25
C ILE A 5 10.73 9.39 20.25
N ARG A 6 11.43 8.31 19.91
CA ARG A 6 12.53 8.30 18.95
C ARG A 6 12.24 7.30 17.85
N THR A 7 12.85 7.51 16.69
CA THR A 7 12.90 6.49 15.63
C THR A 7 13.63 5.24 16.12
N LEU A 8 13.56 4.16 15.34
CA LEU A 8 14.28 2.93 15.65
C LEU A 8 15.80 3.18 15.69
N PRO A 9 16.57 2.34 16.40
CA PRO A 9 18.03 2.39 16.35
C PRO A 9 18.53 2.23 14.91
N ALA A 10 19.57 2.96 14.53
CA ALA A 10 20.13 2.93 13.18
C ALA A 10 20.46 1.50 12.67
N SER A 11 20.89 0.62 13.57
CA SER A 11 21.18 -0.79 13.25
C SER A 11 19.98 -1.56 12.70
N TRP A 12 18.74 -1.16 13.02
CA TRP A 12 17.52 -1.80 12.53
C TRP A 12 17.23 -1.48 11.06
N TYR A 13 17.82 -0.42 10.52
CA TYR A 13 17.73 -0.09 9.10
C TYR A 13 18.81 -0.79 8.28
N CYS A 14 19.94 -1.18 8.89
CA CYS A 14 21.08 -1.72 8.15
C CYS A 14 21.34 -3.22 8.38
N SER A 15 20.68 -3.85 9.36
CA SER A 15 20.95 -5.25 9.73
C SER A 15 20.20 -6.25 8.84
N SER A 16 20.96 -7.08 8.12
CA SER A 16 20.42 -8.19 7.32
C SER A 16 19.69 -9.23 8.16
N SER A 17 20.15 -9.53 9.38
CA SER A 17 19.50 -10.52 10.26
C SER A 17 18.15 -10.03 10.75
N LEU A 18 18.04 -8.72 11.06
CA LEU A 18 16.75 -8.10 11.39
C LEU A 18 15.82 -8.09 10.19
N TYR A 19 16.32 -7.79 8.98
CA TYR A 19 15.49 -7.89 7.79
C TYR A 19 14.95 -9.31 7.58
N GLN A 20 15.76 -10.36 7.77
CA GLN A 20 15.25 -11.73 7.67
C GLN A 20 14.21 -12.06 8.75
N LEU A 21 14.31 -11.47 9.95
CA LEU A 21 13.27 -11.58 10.96
C LEU A 21 11.98 -10.85 10.53
N GLU A 22 12.09 -9.61 10.04
CA GLU A 22 10.96 -8.83 9.51
C GLU A 22 10.25 -9.58 8.39
N ARG A 23 11.00 -10.22 7.48
CA ARG A 23 10.42 -11.06 6.43
C ARG A 23 9.46 -12.10 6.99
N ARG A 24 9.89 -12.85 8.02
CA ARG A 24 9.07 -13.91 8.64
C ARG A 24 7.96 -13.39 9.54
N ALA A 25 8.26 -12.37 10.35
CA ALA A 25 7.35 -11.89 11.39
C ALA A 25 6.32 -10.89 10.86
N VAL A 26 6.66 -10.14 9.81
CA VAL A 26 5.83 -9.06 9.25
C VAL A 26 5.38 -9.45 7.84
N PHE A 27 6.32 -9.58 6.90
CA PHE A 27 5.94 -9.63 5.49
C PHE A 27 5.15 -10.90 5.12
N LEU A 28 5.57 -12.08 5.61
CA LEU A 28 4.84 -13.32 5.35
C LEU A 28 3.44 -13.35 6.01
N LYS A 29 3.16 -12.45 6.95
CA LYS A 29 1.90 -12.40 7.72
C LYS A 29 1.00 -11.23 7.34
N SER A 30 1.25 -10.59 6.20
CA SER A 30 0.59 -9.35 5.79
C SER A 30 -0.15 -9.43 4.46
N TRP A 31 -1.03 -8.44 4.24
CA TRP A 31 -1.75 -8.19 3.00
C TRP A 31 -1.14 -7.01 2.23
N TYR A 32 -1.14 -7.11 0.90
CA TYR A 32 -0.53 -6.13 0.01
C TYR A 32 -1.53 -5.63 -1.03
N LEU A 33 -1.61 -4.32 -1.21
CA LEU A 33 -2.38 -3.72 -2.30
C LEU A 33 -1.62 -3.88 -3.62
N LEU A 34 -2.21 -4.59 -4.58
CA LEU A 34 -1.65 -4.77 -5.93
C LEU A 34 -2.10 -3.66 -6.90
N GLY A 35 -3.20 -2.99 -6.58
CA GLY A 35 -3.76 -1.87 -7.32
C GLY A 35 -5.22 -2.08 -7.72
N PRO A 36 -5.81 -1.17 -8.51
CA PRO A 36 -7.16 -1.32 -9.02
C PRO A 36 -7.22 -2.40 -10.10
N LEU A 37 -8.38 -3.05 -10.25
CA LEU A 37 -8.61 -4.06 -11.29
C LEU A 37 -8.38 -3.52 -12.71
N THR A 38 -8.54 -2.21 -12.91
CA THR A 38 -8.27 -1.51 -14.18
C THR A 38 -6.82 -1.62 -14.64
N ARG A 39 -5.88 -1.99 -13.75
CA ARG A 39 -4.50 -2.32 -14.12
C ARG A 39 -4.40 -3.61 -14.94
N PHE A 40 -5.21 -4.61 -14.63
CA PHE A 40 -5.17 -5.95 -15.23
C PHE A 40 -6.14 -6.03 -16.41
N HIS A 41 -5.96 -5.15 -17.39
CA HIS A 41 -6.93 -4.96 -18.47
C HIS A 41 -6.84 -6.06 -19.55
N THR A 42 -5.64 -6.57 -19.84
CA THR A 42 -5.42 -7.61 -20.86
C THR A 42 -5.57 -9.00 -20.28
N VAL A 43 -6.41 -9.84 -20.89
CA VAL A 43 -6.58 -11.25 -20.49
C VAL A 43 -5.30 -12.04 -20.80
N GLY A 44 -4.84 -12.83 -19.84
CA GLY A 44 -3.63 -13.64 -19.94
C GLY A 44 -2.31 -12.89 -19.76
N GLU A 45 -2.33 -11.55 -19.75
CA GLU A 45 -1.13 -10.75 -19.49
C GLU A 45 -0.65 -10.99 -18.06
N LYS A 46 0.66 -11.23 -17.94
CA LYS A 46 1.34 -11.43 -16.66
C LYS A 46 1.84 -10.08 -16.15
N VAL A 47 1.28 -9.62 -15.02
CA VAL A 47 1.77 -8.43 -14.32
C VAL A 47 2.56 -8.87 -13.09
N GLU A 48 3.85 -8.54 -13.07
CA GLU A 48 4.77 -9.03 -12.03
C GLU A 48 4.91 -8.08 -10.84
N TYR A 49 5.04 -8.70 -9.67
CA TYR A 49 5.28 -8.06 -8.40
C TYR A 49 6.39 -8.83 -7.67
N GLU A 50 7.05 -8.12 -6.77
CA GLU A 50 8.01 -8.68 -5.83
C GLU A 50 7.76 -7.98 -4.49
N MET A 51 7.63 -8.77 -3.44
CA MET A 51 7.44 -8.32 -2.06
C MET A 51 8.32 -9.17 -1.15
N ALA A 52 9.26 -8.55 -0.44
CA ALA A 52 10.09 -9.22 0.56
C ALA A 52 10.78 -10.50 0.04
N GLN A 53 11.32 -10.41 -1.17
CA GLN A 53 11.97 -11.45 -1.97
C GLN A 53 11.03 -12.59 -2.40
N VAL A 54 9.72 -12.36 -2.39
CA VAL A 54 8.70 -13.27 -2.94
C VAL A 54 8.19 -12.67 -4.25
N SER A 55 8.39 -13.40 -5.35
CA SER A 55 7.89 -13.00 -6.66
C SER A 55 6.45 -13.48 -6.84
N LEU A 56 5.57 -12.56 -7.21
CA LEU A 56 4.17 -12.82 -7.54
C LEU A 56 3.89 -12.43 -8.98
N SER A 57 2.93 -13.09 -9.62
CA SER A 57 2.27 -12.54 -10.81
C SER A 57 0.77 -12.49 -10.67
N VAL A 58 0.19 -11.45 -11.27
CA VAL A 58 -1.26 -11.30 -11.40
C VAL A 58 -1.63 -11.54 -12.84
N ARG A 59 -2.69 -12.33 -13.06
CA ARG A 59 -3.21 -12.62 -14.39
C ARG A 59 -4.72 -12.52 -14.38
N ARG A 60 -5.27 -11.81 -15.35
CA ARG A 60 -6.70 -11.85 -15.64
C ARG A 60 -7.00 -13.07 -16.49
N MET A 61 -7.92 -13.91 -16.03
CA MET A 61 -8.17 -15.24 -16.59
C MET A 61 -9.28 -15.23 -17.64
N SER A 62 -10.21 -14.28 -17.60
CA SER A 62 -11.30 -14.17 -18.57
C SER A 62 -11.74 -12.73 -18.85
N LYS A 63 -12.78 -12.58 -19.67
CA LYS A 63 -13.41 -11.27 -19.93
C LYS A 63 -14.12 -10.69 -18.70
N ASP A 64 -14.38 -11.48 -17.67
CA ASP A 64 -14.81 -10.94 -16.38
C ASP A 64 -13.66 -10.11 -15.77
N ARG A 65 -13.97 -8.93 -15.24
CA ARG A 65 -13.00 -8.05 -14.59
C ARG A 65 -12.58 -8.58 -13.22
N ASN A 66 -13.41 -9.40 -12.58
CA ASN A 66 -13.16 -9.94 -11.24
C ASN A 66 -12.39 -11.27 -11.28
N ASP A 67 -12.27 -11.88 -12.46
CA ASP A 67 -11.57 -13.14 -12.68
C ASP A 67 -10.05 -12.90 -12.83
N VAL A 68 -9.41 -12.51 -11.72
CA VAL A 68 -8.00 -12.10 -11.64
C VAL A 68 -7.25 -12.88 -10.56
N ASN A 69 -6.43 -13.85 -10.94
CA ASN A 69 -5.72 -14.71 -9.99
C ASN A 69 -4.30 -14.17 -9.72
N VAL A 70 -3.78 -14.51 -8.55
CA VAL A 70 -2.43 -14.13 -8.12
C VAL A 70 -1.63 -15.39 -7.84
N PHE A 71 -0.46 -15.53 -8.43
CA PHE A 71 0.39 -16.72 -8.34
C PHE A 71 1.71 -16.38 -7.68
N ASN A 72 2.22 -17.27 -6.83
CA ASN A 72 3.61 -17.25 -6.39
C ASN A 72 4.47 -17.87 -7.50
N GLU A 73 5.41 -17.08 -8.03
CA GLU A 73 6.20 -17.49 -9.19
C GLU A 73 7.21 -18.60 -8.87
N THR A 74 7.66 -18.69 -7.62
CA THR A 74 8.60 -19.74 -7.20
C THR A 74 7.90 -21.09 -7.07
N THR A 75 6.67 -21.12 -6.56
CA THR A 75 5.94 -22.37 -6.31
C THR A 75 4.93 -22.73 -7.40
N GLY A 76 4.56 -21.78 -8.26
CA GLY A 76 3.50 -21.89 -9.25
C GLY A 76 2.09 -21.95 -8.67
N LYS A 77 1.94 -21.81 -7.34
CA LYS A 77 0.64 -21.92 -6.65
C LYS A 77 -0.08 -20.59 -6.63
N GLU A 78 -1.40 -20.64 -6.71
CA GLU A 78 -2.24 -19.47 -6.41
C GLU A 78 -2.10 -19.09 -4.94
N VAL A 79 -2.04 -17.78 -4.67
CA VAL A 79 -2.03 -17.21 -3.32
C VAL A 79 -3.37 -16.55 -3.01
N ARG A 80 -3.67 -16.39 -1.72
CA ARG A 80 -4.92 -15.76 -1.30
C ARG A 80 -5.01 -14.32 -1.80
N ARG A 81 -6.18 -13.98 -2.33
CA ARG A 81 -6.53 -12.65 -2.83
C ARG A 81 -7.84 -12.16 -2.23
N HIS A 82 -8.00 -10.84 -2.19
CA HIS A 82 -9.24 -10.18 -1.81
C HIS A 82 -9.52 -9.07 -2.82
N ILE A 83 -10.69 -9.11 -3.47
CA ILE A 83 -11.17 -8.06 -4.37
C ILE A 83 -12.23 -7.28 -3.63
N THR A 84 -12.04 -5.98 -3.50
CA THR A 84 -13.00 -5.09 -2.84
C THR A 84 -14.16 -4.78 -3.78
N GLU A 85 -15.32 -4.44 -3.22
CA GLU A 85 -16.52 -4.05 -3.99
C GLU A 85 -16.25 -2.87 -4.93
N THR A 86 -15.32 -2.00 -4.55
CA THR A 86 -14.90 -0.84 -5.33
C THR A 86 -13.77 -1.11 -6.31
N GLY A 87 -13.28 -2.35 -6.41
CA GLY A 87 -12.35 -2.78 -7.46
C GLY A 87 -10.87 -2.65 -7.12
N LEU A 88 -10.47 -2.74 -5.85
CA LEU A 88 -9.07 -2.93 -5.46
C LEU A 88 -8.74 -4.41 -5.32
N LEU A 89 -7.55 -4.81 -5.79
CA LEU A 89 -7.01 -6.15 -5.59
C LEU A 89 -5.95 -6.14 -4.49
N PHE A 90 -6.16 -6.95 -3.47
CA PHE A 90 -5.20 -7.28 -2.43
C PHE A 90 -4.76 -8.73 -2.54
N SER A 91 -3.55 -9.03 -2.10
CA SER A 91 -3.02 -10.39 -2.03
C SER A 91 -2.15 -10.59 -0.81
N THR A 92 -2.09 -11.81 -0.30
CA THR A 92 -1.01 -12.24 0.59
C THR A 92 0.18 -12.73 -0.24
N ILE A 93 1.34 -12.89 0.40
CA ILE A 93 2.51 -13.56 -0.19
C ILE A 93 2.77 -14.94 0.42
N SER A 94 1.99 -15.31 1.44
CA SER A 94 2.06 -16.58 2.18
C SER A 94 0.70 -16.93 2.80
N ASP A 95 0.57 -18.17 3.26
CA ASP A 95 -0.63 -18.66 3.94
C ASP A 95 -0.70 -18.27 5.42
N GLU A 96 0.37 -17.68 5.99
CA GLU A 96 0.43 -17.30 7.42
C GLU A 96 -0.33 -16.02 7.77
N ALA A 97 -0.74 -15.21 6.79
CA ALA A 97 -1.50 -14.00 7.06
C ALA A 97 -2.91 -14.34 7.60
N PRO A 98 -3.49 -13.55 8.51
CA PRO A 98 -4.87 -13.74 8.93
C PRO A 98 -5.86 -13.46 7.77
N SER A 99 -7.15 -13.56 8.02
CA SER A 99 -8.15 -13.13 7.05
C SER A 99 -8.01 -11.63 6.72
N PHE A 100 -8.54 -11.19 5.58
CA PHE A 100 -8.46 -9.79 5.17
C PHE A 100 -9.16 -8.87 6.18
N GLU A 101 -10.34 -9.28 6.65
CA GLU A 101 -11.15 -8.57 7.64
C GLU A 101 -10.47 -8.50 9.03
N GLU A 102 -9.78 -9.55 9.47
CA GLU A 102 -8.99 -9.49 10.71
C GLU A 102 -7.76 -8.60 10.57
N PHE A 103 -7.15 -8.55 9.39
CA PHE A 103 -5.98 -7.71 9.14
C PHE A 103 -6.36 -6.22 9.01
N PHE A 104 -7.51 -5.92 8.37
CA PHE A 104 -8.01 -4.57 8.10
C PHE A 104 -9.49 -4.41 8.52
N PRO A 105 -9.80 -4.40 9.83
CA PRO A 105 -11.18 -4.47 10.32
C PRO A 105 -12.06 -3.27 9.91
N ASP A 106 -11.48 -2.08 9.79
CA ASP A 106 -12.17 -0.81 9.56
C ASP A 106 -11.72 -0.07 8.29
N LEU A 107 -11.07 -0.78 7.36
CA LEU A 107 -10.63 -0.20 6.08
C LEU A 107 -11.79 0.02 5.11
N LYS A 108 -12.76 -0.91 5.07
CA LYS A 108 -13.86 -0.93 4.07
C LYS A 108 -14.63 0.40 3.97
N PRO A 109 -15.05 1.05 5.08
CA PRO A 109 -15.76 2.33 5.01
C PRO A 109 -14.99 3.46 4.29
N LEU A 110 -13.65 3.43 4.31
CA LEU A 110 -12.82 4.45 3.68
C LEU A 110 -12.67 4.19 2.18
N ILE A 111 -12.32 2.96 1.80
CA ILE A 111 -12.12 2.60 0.40
C ILE A 111 -13.43 2.48 -0.39
N ASN A 112 -14.57 2.29 0.29
CA ASN A 112 -15.88 2.26 -0.37
C ASN A 112 -16.38 3.65 -0.80
N LYS A 113 -15.73 4.73 -0.37
CA LYS A 113 -16.04 6.10 -0.83
C LYS A 113 -15.60 6.38 -2.27
N VAL A 114 -14.74 5.53 -2.83
CA VAL A 114 -14.13 5.75 -4.14
C VAL A 114 -14.42 4.55 -5.03
N ASP A 115 -14.98 4.79 -6.20
CA ASP A 115 -15.17 3.75 -7.22
C ASP A 115 -13.90 3.61 -8.07
N PHE A 116 -13.00 2.71 -7.69
CA PHE A 116 -11.73 2.50 -8.39
C PHE A 116 -11.92 1.85 -9.77
N THR A 117 -13.09 1.27 -10.06
CA THR A 117 -13.38 0.70 -11.38
C THR A 117 -13.46 1.76 -12.49
N LYS A 118 -13.66 3.03 -12.11
CA LYS A 118 -13.69 4.19 -13.01
C LYS A 118 -12.33 4.82 -13.27
N LEU A 119 -11.27 4.39 -12.57
CA LEU A 119 -9.94 4.97 -12.67
C LEU A 119 -9.08 4.14 -13.63
N PRO A 120 -8.88 4.55 -14.89
CA PRO A 120 -8.06 3.79 -15.83
C PRO A 120 -6.60 3.77 -15.38
N HIS A 121 -5.93 2.62 -15.57
CA HIS A 121 -4.49 2.55 -15.39
C HIS A 121 -3.79 3.41 -16.43
N ARG A 122 -2.90 4.29 -15.96
CA ARG A 122 -2.14 5.20 -16.83
C ARG A 122 -0.72 4.69 -17.10
N ARG A 123 0.00 4.35 -16.03
CA ARG A 123 1.39 3.86 -16.08
C ARG A 123 1.80 3.27 -14.74
N SER A 124 2.85 2.46 -14.77
CA SER A 124 3.58 2.01 -13.58
C SER A 124 5.05 2.36 -13.75
N ILE A 125 5.72 2.66 -12.65
CA ILE A 125 7.15 3.00 -12.65
C ILE A 125 7.82 2.18 -11.55
N LYS A 126 9.06 1.76 -11.79
CA LYS A 126 9.88 0.98 -10.86
C LYS A 126 11.28 1.58 -10.83
N TYR A 127 11.82 1.74 -9.62
CA TYR A 127 13.17 2.23 -9.38
C TYR A 127 13.84 1.33 -8.35
N GLU A 128 15.15 1.14 -8.49
CA GLU A 128 15.95 0.55 -7.44
C GLU A 128 16.32 1.63 -6.41
N GLY A 129 16.14 1.31 -5.12
CA GLY A 129 16.46 2.20 -4.02
C GLY A 129 17.44 1.55 -3.07
N HIS A 130 18.50 2.26 -2.69
CA HIS A 130 19.50 1.80 -1.72
C HIS A 130 19.19 2.29 -0.31
N PHE A 131 18.06 1.87 0.22
CA PHE A 131 17.61 2.22 1.56
C PHE A 131 16.74 1.10 2.15
N ASN A 132 16.58 1.09 3.47
CA ASN A 132 15.66 0.17 4.12
C ASN A 132 14.20 0.59 3.86
N TRP A 133 13.29 -0.37 3.64
CA TRP A 133 11.86 -0.10 3.44
C TRP A 133 11.25 0.82 4.50
N LYS A 134 11.66 0.65 5.77
CA LYS A 134 11.21 1.48 6.90
C LYS A 134 11.55 2.95 6.71
N THR A 135 12.66 3.29 6.06
CA THR A 135 13.05 4.68 5.78
C THR A 135 12.03 5.39 4.90
N MET A 136 11.53 4.70 3.87
CA MET A 136 10.51 5.24 2.98
C MET A 136 9.16 5.35 3.71
N VAL A 137 8.84 4.37 4.56
CA VAL A 137 7.64 4.41 5.40
C VAL A 137 7.69 5.57 6.40
N ASP A 138 8.80 5.77 7.11
CA ASP A 138 9.01 6.90 8.02
C ASP A 138 8.80 8.24 7.30
N GLY A 139 9.27 8.34 6.06
CA GLY A 139 9.02 9.50 5.19
C GLY A 139 7.54 9.71 4.89
N TYR A 140 6.82 8.66 4.52
CA TYR A 140 5.38 8.74 4.22
C TYR A 140 4.51 9.00 5.46
N GLN A 141 4.94 8.53 6.64
CA GLN A 141 4.21 8.65 7.90
C GLN A 141 4.09 10.10 8.44
N VAL A 142 4.65 11.09 7.74
CA VAL A 142 4.67 12.49 8.16
C VAL A 142 4.55 13.42 6.96
N CYS A 143 4.05 14.65 7.16
CA CYS A 143 4.04 15.68 6.11
C CYS A 143 4.93 16.89 6.43
N LEU A 144 5.85 16.76 7.39
CA LEU A 144 6.81 17.82 7.74
C LEU A 144 7.68 18.20 6.54
N HIS A 145 8.12 17.21 5.76
CA HIS A 145 8.97 17.44 4.59
C HIS A 145 8.21 18.08 3.42
N CYS A 146 6.88 17.90 3.35
CA CYS A 146 6.04 18.34 2.23
C CYS A 146 6.26 19.82 1.89
N GLN A 147 6.29 20.69 2.91
CA GLN A 147 6.45 22.14 2.77
C GLN A 147 7.75 22.52 2.03
N PHE A 148 8.79 21.71 2.14
CA PHE A 148 10.13 22.01 1.62
C PHE A 148 10.44 21.24 0.33
N THR A 149 9.92 20.02 0.17
CA THR A 149 10.30 19.13 -0.94
C THR A 149 9.20 18.97 -1.99
N HIS A 150 7.96 19.33 -1.69
CA HIS A 150 6.80 19.15 -2.57
C HIS A 150 5.99 20.46 -2.73
N PRO A 151 6.59 21.54 -3.25
CA PRO A 151 5.95 22.87 -3.30
C PRO A 151 4.60 22.84 -4.03
N SER A 152 4.49 22.12 -5.15
CA SER A 152 3.22 22.01 -5.89
C SER A 152 2.14 21.23 -5.14
N PHE A 153 2.52 20.26 -4.30
CA PHE A 153 1.58 19.49 -3.49
C PHE A 153 1.05 20.32 -2.33
N SER A 154 1.93 21.06 -1.64
CA SER A 154 1.57 21.88 -0.47
C SER A 154 0.64 23.05 -0.78
N VAL A 155 0.52 23.47 -2.04
CA VAL A 155 -0.50 24.44 -2.47
C VAL A 155 -1.92 23.89 -2.28
N TYR A 156 -2.12 22.60 -2.56
CA TYR A 156 -3.43 21.95 -2.46
C TYR A 156 -3.65 21.26 -1.11
N TYR A 157 -2.58 20.73 -0.51
CA TYR A 157 -2.61 19.97 0.73
C TYR A 157 -1.61 20.57 1.74
N PRO A 158 -1.95 21.72 2.36
CA PRO A 158 -1.05 22.39 3.28
C PRO A 158 -0.91 21.58 4.58
N PRO A 159 0.32 21.36 5.10
CA PRO A 159 0.53 20.55 6.29
C PRO A 159 0.06 21.23 7.59
N ALA A 160 -0.37 22.49 7.54
CA ALA A 160 -0.78 23.28 8.71
C ALA A 160 -1.95 22.67 9.49
N PHE A 161 -2.83 21.93 8.82
CA PHE A 161 -4.02 21.31 9.43
C PHE A 161 -3.93 19.79 9.48
N TYR A 162 -2.77 19.22 9.14
CA TYR A 162 -2.59 17.80 8.93
C TYR A 162 -2.83 16.95 10.19
N ALA A 163 -3.59 15.86 10.02
CA ALA A 163 -3.84 14.87 11.06
C ALA A 163 -3.60 13.45 10.54
N VAL A 164 -3.22 12.55 11.46
CA VAL A 164 -3.10 11.12 11.20
C VAL A 164 -4.02 10.37 12.16
N TYR A 165 -4.87 9.52 11.61
CA TYR A 165 -5.71 8.59 12.36
C TYR A 165 -5.13 7.18 12.20
N ASN A 166 -4.74 6.58 13.32
CA ASN A 166 -4.15 5.24 13.32
C ASN A 166 -5.25 4.20 13.48
N HIS A 167 -5.17 3.16 12.65
CA HIS A 167 -6.06 2.01 12.65
C HIS A 167 -5.24 0.73 12.78
N GLN A 168 -5.92 -0.42 12.87
CA GLN A 168 -5.22 -1.70 12.89
C GLN A 168 -4.61 -1.97 11.51
N ASN A 169 -3.27 -2.02 11.45
CA ASN A 169 -2.46 -2.26 10.25
C ASN A 169 -2.59 -1.20 9.13
N PHE A 170 -3.17 -0.03 9.38
CA PHE A 170 -3.11 1.08 8.42
C PHE A 170 -3.22 2.44 9.13
N CYS A 171 -2.82 3.50 8.44
CA CYS A 171 -2.97 4.88 8.90
C CYS A 171 -3.72 5.68 7.84
N GLN A 172 -4.66 6.53 8.27
CA GLN A 172 -5.32 7.51 7.43
C GLN A 172 -4.70 8.89 7.65
N HIS A 173 -4.26 9.52 6.57
CA HIS A 173 -3.69 10.85 6.54
C HIS A 173 -4.72 11.83 6.01
N VAL A 174 -4.96 12.92 6.73
CA VAL A 174 -5.92 13.95 6.36
C VAL A 174 -5.22 15.30 6.35
N ALA A 175 -5.19 15.96 5.19
CA ALA A 175 -4.50 17.24 5.03
C ALA A 175 -5.23 18.40 5.74
N ASP A 176 -6.57 18.42 5.66
CA ASP A 176 -7.44 19.38 6.36
C ASP A 176 -8.65 18.62 6.96
N PRO A 177 -8.71 18.42 8.28
CA PRO A 177 -9.80 17.75 8.97
C PRO A 177 -11.17 18.42 8.75
N ASN A 178 -11.21 19.70 8.38
CA ASN A 178 -12.45 20.39 8.04
C ASN A 178 -12.92 20.07 6.62
N LYS A 179 -12.09 19.39 5.82
CA LYS A 179 -12.37 18.95 4.44
C LYS A 179 -12.09 17.46 4.29
N ALA A 180 -12.77 16.65 5.09
CA ALA A 180 -12.56 15.20 5.16
C ALA A 180 -12.71 14.45 3.81
N ASP A 181 -13.35 15.06 2.80
CA ASP A 181 -13.56 14.48 1.47
C ASP A 181 -12.60 15.01 0.38
N ASP A 182 -11.54 15.75 0.73
CA ASP A 182 -10.61 16.35 -0.24
C ASP A 182 -9.54 15.38 -0.81
N GLY A 183 -9.56 14.14 -0.33
CA GLY A 183 -8.67 13.07 -0.76
C GLY A 183 -8.72 11.88 0.19
N LEU A 184 -8.08 10.79 -0.21
CA LEU A 184 -7.92 9.60 0.62
C LEU A 184 -6.45 9.18 0.57
N PHE A 185 -5.74 9.36 1.67
CA PHE A 185 -4.31 9.05 1.78
C PHE A 185 -4.11 8.00 2.86
N LEU A 186 -3.83 6.76 2.44
CA LEU A 186 -3.69 5.62 3.33
C LEU A 186 -2.28 5.05 3.24
N TYR A 187 -1.67 4.83 4.40
CA TYR A 187 -0.58 3.86 4.51
C TYR A 187 -1.18 2.52 4.90
N LEU A 188 -0.85 1.47 4.16
CA LEU A 188 -1.27 0.10 4.43
C LEU A 188 -0.03 -0.69 4.85
N PHE A 189 -0.01 -1.14 6.11
CA PHE A 189 1.09 -1.92 6.65
C PHE A 189 1.27 -3.22 5.84
N PRO A 190 2.50 -3.63 5.50
CA PRO A 190 3.77 -3.04 5.97
C PRO A 190 4.35 -1.95 5.06
N ASN A 191 4.04 -1.93 3.77
CA ASN A 191 4.83 -1.12 2.84
C ASN A 191 4.03 -0.60 1.63
N CYS A 192 2.71 -0.60 1.71
CA CYS A 192 1.85 -0.16 0.61
C CYS A 192 1.22 1.20 0.93
N THR A 193 0.89 1.96 -0.11
CA THR A 193 0.12 3.19 0.04
C THR A 193 -1.02 3.26 -0.98
N LEU A 194 -2.06 3.99 -0.62
CA LEU A 194 -3.17 4.34 -1.50
C LEU A 194 -3.46 5.82 -1.36
N ASN A 195 -3.25 6.57 -2.43
CA ASN A 195 -3.51 8.00 -2.50
C ASN A 195 -4.57 8.27 -3.56
N VAL A 196 -5.67 8.90 -3.18
CA VAL A 196 -6.72 9.36 -4.07
C VAL A 196 -6.77 10.87 -3.98
N TYR A 197 -6.65 11.49 -5.14
CA TYR A 197 -6.70 12.93 -5.35
C TYR A 197 -8.01 13.26 -6.08
N ARG A 198 -8.32 14.55 -6.24
CA ARG A 198 -9.43 14.99 -7.10
C ARG A 198 -9.17 14.62 -8.57
N GLY A 199 -9.63 13.43 -8.97
CA GLY A 199 -9.61 12.93 -10.35
C GLY A 199 -8.60 11.83 -10.66
N GLY A 200 -7.85 11.31 -9.68
CA GLY A 200 -6.90 10.23 -9.93
C GLY A 200 -6.46 9.51 -8.67
N MET A 201 -5.75 8.39 -8.86
CA MET A 201 -5.10 7.67 -7.77
C MET A 201 -3.62 7.43 -8.06
N SER A 202 -2.83 7.31 -7.00
CA SER A 202 -1.53 6.65 -7.03
C SER A 202 -1.44 5.65 -5.90
N SER A 203 -0.75 4.55 -6.15
CA SER A 203 -0.30 3.63 -5.11
C SER A 203 1.17 3.33 -5.36
N PHE A 204 1.94 3.28 -4.28
CA PHE A 204 3.30 2.80 -4.36
C PHE A 204 3.55 1.78 -3.27
N ARG A 205 4.61 1.01 -3.47
CA ARG A 205 5.13 0.06 -2.51
C ARG A 205 6.64 0.05 -2.60
N VAL A 206 7.29 -0.23 -1.47
CA VAL A 206 8.74 -0.17 -1.30
C VAL A 206 9.32 -1.52 -0.93
#